data_AF-A0A6P0SKC2-F1
#
_entry.id   AF-A0A6P0SKC2-F1
#
_cell.length_a   1.000
_cell.length_b   1.000
_cell.length_c   1.000
_cell.angle_alpha   90.00
_cell.angle_beta   90.00
_cell.angle_gamma   90.00
#
_symmetry.space_group_name_H-M   'P 1'
#
loop_
_entity.id
_entity.type
_entity.pdbx_description
1 polymer ?
#
loop_
_entity_poly.entity_id
_entity_poly.type
_entity_poly.pdbx_seq_one_letter_code
_entity_poly.pdbx_strand_id
1 'polypeptide(L)'
;MPSPIKAVHLSSNPIIRPRMPGIMGHLGININGPSLIRVPDWIENPLGRYYLYFAHHLGKYIRLAYADHLAGPWNIYEPGTLHLDRTACQDHIASPDVHVDEEAKEIWMYFHGCYQKRHRDNQITMLAKSKDGLNFTSSPEILGPNYFRVFRYNGFYYAIANNWYNTVIKNRPVAGILLRSKDGETAFELGLDFIPNLRHAAVWVQGDKLTVFYSRYGDAPERILMSCVDLTQDWHNWTISEPVTVIDPEMDYEGGALSIFPSEVGVAEGVMRQLRDPAIYTEEEKLYLLYSVAGEQGIAIAELIKNDL
;
A
#
# COMPACT_ATOMS: atom_id res chain seq x y z
N MET A 1 11.38 -21.77 -0.62
CA MET A 1 11.98 -20.43 -0.56
C MET A 1 11.51 -19.62 -1.76
N PRO A 2 11.37 -18.29 -1.65
CA PRO A 2 11.06 -17.44 -2.80
C PRO A 2 12.14 -17.58 -3.88
N SER A 3 11.75 -17.61 -5.16
CA SER A 3 12.72 -17.53 -6.26
C SER A 3 13.41 -16.16 -6.23
N PRO A 4 14.71 -16.07 -6.57
CA PRO A 4 15.39 -14.78 -6.64
C PRO A 4 14.67 -13.84 -7.61
N ILE A 5 14.42 -12.61 -7.16
CA ILE A 5 13.81 -11.56 -7.96
C ILE A 5 14.74 -10.35 -7.96
N LYS A 6 14.94 -9.74 -9.13
CA LYS A 6 15.74 -8.53 -9.27
C LYS A 6 14.81 -7.34 -9.45
N ALA A 7 14.95 -6.34 -8.58
CA ALA A 7 14.32 -5.04 -8.79
C ALA A 7 15.19 -4.17 -9.72
N VAL A 8 14.62 -3.70 -10.83
CA VAL A 8 15.25 -2.78 -11.77
C VAL A 8 14.53 -1.44 -11.69
N HIS A 9 15.21 -0.43 -11.13
CA HIS A 9 14.67 0.92 -10.99
C HIS A 9 14.37 1.56 -12.35
N LEU A 10 13.26 2.30 -12.42
CA LEU A 10 13.02 3.20 -13.54
C LEU A 10 13.94 4.43 -13.43
N SER A 11 14.44 4.88 -14.58
CA SER A 11 15.37 6.02 -14.68
C SER A 11 14.77 7.36 -14.24
N SER A 12 13.44 7.47 -14.22
CA SER A 12 12.70 8.67 -13.80
C SER A 12 12.38 8.72 -12.31
N ASN A 13 12.86 7.74 -11.53
CA ASN A 13 12.65 7.74 -10.09
C ASN A 13 13.30 8.96 -9.40
N PRO A 14 12.69 9.46 -8.30
CA PRO A 14 11.37 9.10 -7.81
C PRO A 14 10.25 9.70 -8.68
N ILE A 15 9.25 8.89 -9.00
CA ILE A 15 8.12 9.27 -9.87
C ILE A 15 7.19 10.30 -9.21
N ILE A 16 7.07 10.27 -7.88
CA ILE A 16 6.42 11.31 -7.08
C ILE A 16 7.43 11.84 -6.07
N ARG A 17 7.57 13.17 -5.99
CA ARG A 17 8.58 13.83 -5.16
C ARG A 17 8.09 15.15 -4.57
N PRO A 18 8.73 15.65 -3.52
CA PRO A 18 8.38 16.93 -2.93
C PRO A 18 8.56 18.04 -3.97
N ARG A 19 7.75 19.11 -3.86
CA ARG A 19 7.82 20.30 -4.73
C ARG A 19 7.37 20.08 -6.18
N MET A 20 6.74 18.96 -6.52
CA MET A 20 5.96 18.88 -7.75
C MET A 20 4.80 19.89 -7.70
N PRO A 21 4.41 20.51 -8.84
CA PRO A 21 3.15 21.25 -8.94
C PRO A 21 1.99 20.42 -8.38
N GLY A 22 1.13 21.03 -7.57
CA GLY A 22 0.03 20.35 -6.86
C GLY A 22 0.37 19.76 -5.48
N ILE A 23 1.64 19.51 -5.15
CA ILE A 23 2.07 19.04 -3.81
C ILE A 23 3.26 19.85 -3.26
N MET A 24 3.21 21.17 -3.43
CA MET A 24 4.24 22.08 -2.90
C MET A 24 4.09 22.35 -1.39
N GLY A 25 5.18 22.77 -0.74
CA GLY A 25 5.18 23.14 0.68
C GLY A 25 4.78 21.98 1.59
N HIS A 26 3.90 22.24 2.56
CA HIS A 26 3.45 21.26 3.54
C HIS A 26 2.74 20.03 2.94
N LEU A 27 2.21 20.13 1.71
CA LEU A 27 1.60 18.97 1.05
C LEU A 27 2.66 17.92 0.67
N GLY A 28 3.85 18.35 0.29
CA GLY A 28 4.92 17.48 -0.21
C GLY A 28 5.87 16.92 0.85
N ILE A 29 5.65 17.18 2.14
CA ILE A 29 6.56 16.74 3.23
C ILE A 29 6.36 15.27 3.64
N ASN A 30 5.25 14.67 3.20
CA ASN A 30 4.95 13.27 3.40
C ASN A 30 4.13 12.75 2.21
N ILE A 31 4.66 11.69 1.60
CA ILE A 31 4.21 11.05 0.36
C ILE A 31 4.34 9.55 0.58
N ASN A 32 3.22 8.86 0.79
CA ASN A 32 3.22 7.44 1.15
C ASN A 32 2.00 6.67 0.61
N GLY A 33 1.96 5.38 0.89
CA GLY A 33 0.83 4.49 0.56
C GLY A 33 0.47 4.47 -0.93
N PRO A 34 1.41 4.18 -1.86
CA PRO A 34 1.08 4.08 -3.27
C PRO A 34 0.05 2.96 -3.53
N SER A 35 -0.80 3.18 -4.52
CA SER A 35 -1.64 2.17 -5.16
C SER A 35 -1.90 2.59 -6.61
N LEU A 36 -1.50 1.75 -7.56
CA LEU A 36 -1.48 2.06 -8.98
C LEU A 36 -2.48 1.20 -9.73
N ILE A 37 -3.28 1.82 -10.60
CA ILE A 37 -4.13 1.13 -11.56
C ILE A 37 -3.85 1.62 -12.98
N ARG A 38 -4.06 0.73 -13.96
CA ARG A 38 -4.38 1.18 -15.32
C ARG A 38 -5.79 1.72 -15.30
N VAL A 39 -6.01 2.88 -15.91
CA VAL A 39 -7.37 3.42 -16.01
C VAL A 39 -8.19 2.50 -16.92
N PRO A 40 -9.33 1.96 -16.44
CA PRO A 40 -10.13 1.03 -17.23
C PRO A 40 -10.73 1.67 -18.49
N ASP A 41 -10.91 0.89 -19.54
CA ASP A 41 -11.39 1.39 -20.84
C ASP A 41 -12.84 1.91 -20.78
N TRP A 42 -13.60 1.58 -19.73
CA TRP A 42 -14.96 2.08 -19.51
C TRP A 42 -15.01 3.46 -18.83
N ILE A 43 -13.87 4.02 -18.44
CA ILE A 43 -13.78 5.40 -17.94
C ILE A 43 -13.76 6.36 -19.12
N GLU A 44 -14.75 7.24 -19.18
CA GLU A 44 -14.80 8.28 -20.19
C GLU A 44 -13.87 9.46 -19.82
N ASN A 45 -13.13 9.97 -20.80
CA ASN A 45 -12.23 11.12 -20.65
C ASN A 45 -11.23 10.98 -19.48
N PRO A 46 -10.42 9.90 -19.44
CA PRO A 46 -9.45 9.71 -18.36
C PRO A 46 -8.37 10.81 -18.39
N LEU A 47 -7.83 11.16 -17.21
CA LEU A 47 -6.75 12.16 -17.11
C LEU A 47 -5.44 11.68 -17.76
N GLY A 48 -5.24 10.36 -17.82
CA GLY A 48 -4.12 9.69 -18.47
C GLY A 48 -4.32 8.16 -18.42
N ARG A 49 -3.37 7.40 -18.97
CA ARG A 49 -3.46 5.92 -18.99
C ARG A 49 -3.39 5.27 -17.59
N TYR A 50 -2.72 5.89 -16.63
CA TYR A 50 -2.49 5.33 -15.30
C TYR A 50 -2.88 6.31 -14.20
N TYR A 51 -3.51 5.79 -13.14
CA TYR A 51 -3.84 6.52 -11.92
C TYR A 51 -3.06 5.94 -10.74
N LEU A 52 -2.25 6.78 -10.08
CA LEU A 52 -1.50 6.47 -8.88
C LEU A 52 -2.12 7.21 -7.69
N TYR A 53 -2.79 6.45 -6.84
CA TYR A 53 -3.32 6.94 -5.57
C TYR A 53 -2.23 6.87 -4.50
N PHE A 54 -2.16 7.91 -3.68
CA PHE A 54 -1.22 7.99 -2.57
C PHE A 54 -1.75 8.95 -1.51
N ALA A 55 -1.09 8.99 -0.36
CA ALA A 55 -1.55 9.78 0.77
C ALA A 55 -0.44 10.60 1.41
N HIS A 56 -0.89 11.40 2.38
CA HIS A 56 -0.06 11.98 3.42
C HIS A 56 -0.47 11.29 4.71
N HIS A 57 0.48 10.91 5.56
CA HIS A 57 0.25 10.19 6.82
C HIS A 57 -0.85 10.84 7.68
N LEU A 58 -0.86 12.17 7.72
CA LEU A 58 -1.85 13.01 8.42
C LEU A 58 -2.78 13.80 7.47
N GLY A 59 -3.00 13.27 6.27
CA GLY A 59 -3.74 13.93 5.20
C GLY A 59 -5.24 13.99 5.43
N LYS A 60 -5.89 15.00 4.83
CA LYS A 60 -7.35 15.16 4.85
C LYS A 60 -8.04 14.60 3.60
N TYR A 61 -7.27 14.09 2.64
CA TYR A 61 -7.79 13.49 1.43
C TYR A 61 -6.76 12.53 0.81
N ILE A 62 -7.25 11.58 0.03
CA ILE A 62 -6.44 10.72 -0.84
C ILE A 62 -6.06 11.51 -2.09
N ARG A 63 -4.78 11.49 -2.42
CA ARG A 63 -4.21 12.18 -3.57
C ARG A 63 -4.18 11.26 -4.77
N LEU A 64 -4.15 11.88 -5.95
CA LEU A 64 -4.01 11.19 -7.22
C LEU A 64 -2.93 11.87 -8.05
N ALA A 65 -2.06 11.06 -8.64
CA ALA A 65 -1.24 11.44 -9.76
C ALA A 65 -1.65 10.62 -10.99
N TYR A 66 -1.47 11.19 -12.19
CA TYR A 66 -1.78 10.51 -13.44
C TYR A 66 -0.66 10.68 -14.47
N ALA A 67 -0.53 9.69 -15.36
CA ALA A 67 0.46 9.69 -16.43
C ALA A 67 0.00 8.77 -17.58
N ASP A 68 0.54 8.99 -18.78
CA ASP A 68 0.34 8.09 -19.92
C ASP A 68 1.38 6.96 -20.00
N HIS A 69 2.47 7.10 -19.23
CA HIS A 69 3.56 6.14 -19.16
C HIS A 69 3.98 5.95 -17.70
N LEU A 70 4.35 4.72 -17.31
CA LEU A 70 4.85 4.43 -15.95
C LEU A 70 6.10 5.24 -15.60
N ALA A 71 6.96 5.51 -16.59
CA ALA A 71 8.13 6.37 -16.44
C ALA A 71 7.78 7.87 -16.28
N GLY A 72 6.52 8.24 -16.41
CA GLY A 72 6.05 9.63 -16.38
C GLY A 72 6.14 10.33 -17.74
N PRO A 73 5.99 11.67 -17.77
CA PRO A 73 5.84 12.55 -16.60
C PRO A 73 4.54 12.28 -15.84
N TRP A 74 4.61 12.39 -14.51
CA TRP A 74 3.44 12.28 -13.62
C TRP A 74 2.93 13.67 -13.26
N ASN A 75 1.63 13.87 -13.38
CA ASN A 75 0.93 15.11 -13.02
C ASN A 75 0.07 14.88 -11.78
N ILE A 76 0.00 15.88 -10.89
CA ILE A 76 -0.86 15.80 -9.70
C ILE A 76 -2.27 16.29 -10.07
N TYR A 77 -3.27 15.50 -9.69
CA TYR A 77 -4.67 15.94 -9.67
C TYR A 77 -4.93 16.70 -8.36
N GLU A 78 -4.76 18.03 -8.40
CA GLU A 78 -4.81 18.90 -7.22
C GLU A 78 -6.06 18.78 -6.35
N PRO A 79 -7.27 18.54 -6.89
CA PRO A 79 -8.46 18.38 -6.06
C PRO A 79 -8.42 17.18 -5.11
N GLY A 80 -7.60 16.15 -5.37
CA GLY A 80 -7.68 14.87 -4.68
C GLY A 80 -8.97 14.08 -5.00
N THR A 81 -9.14 12.90 -4.42
CA THR A 81 -10.22 11.97 -4.82
C THR A 81 -11.22 11.68 -3.71
N LEU A 82 -10.77 11.15 -2.58
CA LEU A 82 -11.58 10.90 -1.39
C LEU A 82 -11.21 11.90 -0.30
N HIS A 83 -12.17 12.67 0.21
CA HIS A 83 -11.96 13.67 1.27
C HIS A 83 -12.49 13.20 2.62
N LEU A 84 -11.79 13.54 3.70
CA LEU A 84 -12.08 13.12 5.07
C LEU A 84 -13.50 13.49 5.49
N ASP A 85 -13.97 14.69 5.13
CA ASP A 85 -15.31 15.20 5.44
C ASP A 85 -16.45 14.44 4.73
N ARG A 86 -16.10 13.52 3.82
CA ARG A 86 -17.01 12.59 3.13
C ARG A 86 -16.93 11.16 3.66
N THR A 87 -16.27 10.96 4.80
CA THR A 87 -16.13 9.64 5.43
C THR A 87 -16.61 9.68 6.88
N ALA A 88 -16.74 8.52 7.51
CA ALA A 88 -17.02 8.43 8.94
C ALA A 88 -15.75 8.56 9.81
N CYS A 89 -14.57 8.69 9.18
CA CYS A 89 -13.31 8.88 9.88
C CYS A 89 -13.17 10.29 10.47
N GLN A 90 -12.27 10.41 11.43
CA GLN A 90 -11.84 11.66 12.04
C GLN A 90 -10.33 11.78 11.92
N ASP A 91 -9.81 12.98 12.13
CA ASP A 91 -8.38 13.29 12.08
C ASP A 91 -7.72 13.13 10.70
N HIS A 92 -7.59 11.92 10.14
CA HIS A 92 -6.95 11.72 8.83
C HIS A 92 -7.52 10.50 8.09
N ILE A 93 -7.24 10.46 6.79
CA ILE A 93 -7.40 9.27 5.94
C ILE A 93 -6.16 9.05 5.09
N ALA A 94 -5.74 7.79 4.92
CA ALA A 94 -4.51 7.45 4.20
C ALA A 94 -4.46 5.97 3.76
N SER A 95 -3.30 5.58 3.21
CA SER A 95 -2.94 4.22 2.74
C SER A 95 -3.99 3.58 1.85
N PRO A 96 -4.29 4.19 0.68
CA PRO A 96 -5.25 3.62 -0.26
C PRO A 96 -4.75 2.27 -0.79
N ASP A 97 -5.68 1.34 -0.95
CA ASP A 97 -5.53 0.07 -1.62
C ASP A 97 -6.65 -0.03 -2.66
N VAL A 98 -6.31 0.27 -3.91
CA VAL A 98 -7.26 0.47 -5.00
C VAL A 98 -7.32 -0.74 -5.92
N HIS A 99 -8.53 -1.19 -6.18
CA HIS A 99 -8.86 -2.35 -7.02
C HIS A 99 -9.86 -1.94 -8.09
N VAL A 100 -9.71 -2.52 -9.28
CA VAL A 100 -10.68 -2.37 -10.36
C VAL A 100 -11.59 -3.59 -10.36
N ASP A 101 -12.89 -3.36 -10.24
CA ASP A 101 -13.93 -4.35 -10.51
C ASP A 101 -14.47 -4.12 -11.94
N GLU A 102 -13.98 -4.92 -12.87
CA GLU A 102 -14.37 -4.84 -14.29
C GLU A 102 -15.82 -5.27 -14.54
N GLU A 103 -16.36 -6.17 -13.71
CA GLU A 103 -17.72 -6.68 -13.86
C GLU A 103 -18.74 -5.62 -13.42
N ALA A 104 -18.52 -5.05 -12.22
CA ALA A 104 -19.38 -3.99 -11.70
C ALA A 104 -19.11 -2.61 -12.35
N LYS A 105 -17.99 -2.49 -13.09
CA LYS A 105 -17.43 -1.21 -13.57
C LYS A 105 -17.30 -0.23 -12.41
N GLU A 106 -16.53 -0.63 -11.42
CA GLU A 106 -16.28 0.15 -10.20
C GLU A 106 -14.79 0.15 -9.88
N ILE A 107 -14.35 1.24 -9.29
CA ILE A 107 -13.04 1.33 -8.64
C ILE A 107 -13.30 1.32 -7.14
N TRP A 108 -12.72 0.34 -6.46
CA TRP A 108 -12.83 0.11 -5.03
C TRP A 108 -11.56 0.61 -4.36
N MET A 109 -11.70 1.37 -3.28
CA MET A 109 -10.58 1.88 -2.49
C MET A 109 -10.79 1.48 -1.04
N TYR A 110 -9.98 0.55 -0.56
CA TYR A 110 -9.82 0.35 0.87
C TYR A 110 -8.89 1.44 1.40
N PHE A 111 -9.29 2.13 2.45
CA PHE A 111 -8.49 3.20 3.06
C PHE A 111 -8.67 3.13 4.56
N HIS A 112 -7.69 3.65 5.30
CA HIS A 112 -7.82 3.74 6.76
C HIS A 112 -8.02 5.16 7.24
N GLY A 113 -8.54 5.28 8.47
CA GLY A 113 -8.57 6.52 9.23
C GLY A 113 -8.97 6.26 10.69
N CYS A 114 -8.91 7.29 11.54
CA CYS A 114 -9.32 7.14 12.94
C CYS A 114 -10.85 7.10 13.04
N TYR A 115 -11.42 6.18 13.83
CA TYR A 115 -12.87 6.09 14.01
C TYR A 115 -13.34 6.37 15.43
N GLN A 116 -14.17 7.42 15.55
CA GLN A 116 -14.75 7.97 16.78
C GLN A 116 -13.72 8.32 17.87
N LYS A 117 -14.10 9.13 18.87
CA LYS A 117 -13.23 9.75 19.91
C LYS A 117 -12.43 8.77 20.81
N ARG A 118 -12.37 7.47 20.51
CA ARG A 118 -11.57 6.49 21.27
C ARG A 118 -10.14 6.45 20.74
N HIS A 119 -9.33 7.38 21.23
CA HIS A 119 -7.87 7.44 21.04
C HIS A 119 -7.40 7.57 19.58
N ARG A 120 -6.33 8.34 19.35
CA ARG A 120 -5.72 8.49 18.01
C ARG A 120 -5.21 7.16 17.42
N ASP A 121 -5.18 6.13 18.25
CA ASP A 121 -4.60 4.83 17.93
C ASP A 121 -5.64 3.80 17.45
N ASN A 122 -6.93 4.17 17.40
CA ASN A 122 -7.99 3.32 16.86
C ASN A 122 -8.22 3.61 15.37
N GLN A 123 -7.20 3.28 14.56
CA GLN A 123 -7.31 3.34 13.11
C GLN A 123 -8.00 2.08 12.57
N ILE A 124 -8.94 2.27 11.66
CA ILE A 124 -9.71 1.19 11.02
C ILE A 124 -9.66 1.34 9.51
N THR A 125 -9.97 0.27 8.79
CA THR A 125 -10.19 0.30 7.34
C THR A 125 -11.69 0.40 7.02
N MET A 126 -12.02 1.22 6.02
CA MET A 126 -13.32 1.32 5.36
C MET A 126 -13.14 1.14 3.85
N LEU A 127 -14.27 1.00 3.13
CA LEU A 127 -14.31 0.93 1.67
C LEU A 127 -15.00 2.17 1.09
N ALA A 128 -14.39 2.74 0.06
CA ALA A 128 -15.04 3.70 -0.82
C ALA A 128 -15.08 3.19 -2.27
N LYS A 129 -16.12 3.56 -3.01
CA LYS A 129 -16.32 3.13 -4.40
C LYS A 129 -16.46 4.33 -5.33
N SER A 130 -16.02 4.17 -6.58
CA SER A 130 -16.08 5.19 -7.62
C SER A 130 -16.43 4.59 -8.99
N LYS A 131 -17.07 5.40 -9.85
CA LYS A 131 -17.37 5.09 -11.26
C LYS A 131 -16.46 5.83 -12.24
N ASP A 132 -15.56 6.68 -11.76
CA ASP A 132 -14.67 7.49 -12.60
C ASP A 132 -13.20 7.51 -12.11
N GLY A 133 -12.93 6.91 -10.95
CA GLY A 133 -11.62 6.92 -10.31
C GLY A 133 -11.23 8.27 -9.69
N LEU A 134 -12.13 9.25 -9.73
CA LEU A 134 -11.90 10.60 -9.21
C LEU A 134 -12.82 10.89 -8.03
N ASN A 135 -14.10 10.55 -8.14
CA ASN A 135 -15.13 10.84 -7.15
C ASN A 135 -15.50 9.54 -6.41
N PHE A 136 -15.09 9.45 -5.15
CA PHE A 136 -15.33 8.29 -4.29
C PHE A 136 -16.45 8.53 -3.27
N THR A 137 -17.28 7.51 -3.08
CA THR A 137 -18.30 7.47 -2.02
C THR A 137 -17.92 6.42 -0.98
N SER A 138 -17.74 6.84 0.27
CA SER A 138 -17.38 5.95 1.38
C SER A 138 -18.60 5.25 1.97
N SER A 139 -18.48 3.95 2.22
CA SER A 139 -19.35 3.21 3.12
C SER A 139 -19.02 3.56 4.58
N PRO A 140 -20.00 3.59 5.50
CA PRO A 140 -19.74 3.72 6.94
C PRO A 140 -19.31 2.39 7.61
N GLU A 141 -19.33 1.28 6.87
CA GLU A 141 -19.01 -0.05 7.41
C GLU A 141 -17.52 -0.16 7.80
N ILE A 142 -17.27 -0.74 8.97
CA ILE A 142 -15.92 -0.97 9.49
C ILE A 142 -15.47 -2.35 9.04
N LEU A 143 -14.41 -2.41 8.22
CA LEU A 143 -13.95 -3.66 7.63
C LEU A 143 -12.95 -4.41 8.52
N GLY A 144 -12.14 -3.67 9.29
CA GLY A 144 -11.13 -4.25 10.17
C GLY A 144 -10.04 -3.24 10.53
N PRO A 145 -8.85 -3.71 10.95
CA PRO A 145 -7.71 -2.86 11.29
C PRO A 145 -7.17 -2.06 10.10
N ASN A 146 -6.22 -1.17 10.36
CA ASN A 146 -5.63 -0.30 9.34
C ASN A 146 -4.66 -1.02 8.38
N TYR A 147 -4.36 -0.34 7.27
CA TYR A 147 -3.40 -0.77 6.24
C TYR A 147 -3.78 -2.09 5.56
N PHE A 148 -5.06 -2.27 5.23
CA PHE A 148 -5.50 -3.40 4.42
C PHE A 148 -4.74 -3.46 3.09
N ARG A 149 -4.30 -4.67 2.76
CA ARG A 149 -3.95 -5.09 1.40
C ARG A 149 -4.82 -6.26 1.02
N VAL A 150 -5.81 -5.98 0.19
CA VAL A 150 -6.84 -6.93 -0.18
C VAL A 150 -6.41 -7.76 -1.39
N PHE A 151 -6.77 -9.04 -1.40
CA PHE A 151 -6.64 -9.91 -2.56
C PHE A 151 -7.78 -10.91 -2.63
N ARG A 152 -8.08 -11.39 -3.83
CA ARG A 152 -9.12 -12.41 -4.06
C ARG A 152 -8.49 -13.78 -4.26
N TYR A 153 -9.08 -14.79 -3.65
CA TYR A 153 -8.69 -16.19 -3.85
C TYR A 153 -9.86 -17.12 -3.55
N ASN A 154 -10.11 -18.11 -4.42
CA ASN A 154 -11.17 -19.12 -4.27
C ASN A 154 -12.56 -18.58 -3.85
N GLY A 155 -12.97 -17.45 -4.45
CA GLY A 155 -14.30 -16.86 -4.22
C GLY A 155 -14.43 -16.09 -2.90
N PHE A 156 -13.33 -15.81 -2.21
CA PHE A 156 -13.29 -14.95 -1.03
C PHE A 156 -12.38 -13.75 -1.24
N TYR A 157 -12.57 -12.75 -0.40
CA TYR A 157 -11.66 -11.64 -0.20
C TYR A 157 -10.80 -11.93 1.02
N TYR A 158 -9.51 -11.71 0.91
CA TYR A 158 -8.56 -11.79 2.00
C TYR A 158 -7.89 -10.44 2.18
N ALA A 159 -7.41 -10.15 3.38
CA ALA A 159 -6.63 -8.96 3.64
C ALA A 159 -5.42 -9.29 4.52
N ILE A 160 -4.28 -8.66 4.24
CA ILE A 160 -3.20 -8.52 5.20
C ILE A 160 -3.30 -7.11 5.78
N ALA A 161 -3.28 -7.00 7.11
CA ALA A 161 -3.40 -5.71 7.79
C ALA A 161 -2.33 -5.57 8.88
N ASN A 162 -2.07 -4.33 9.26
CA ASN A 162 -1.25 -4.03 10.42
C ASN A 162 -2.09 -4.14 11.69
N ASN A 163 -1.51 -4.69 12.76
CA ASN A 163 -2.19 -4.85 14.03
C ASN A 163 -1.36 -4.37 15.23
N TRP A 164 -0.40 -3.45 15.00
CA TRP A 164 0.53 -2.97 16.03
C TRP A 164 -0.18 -2.57 17.33
N TYR A 165 -1.15 -1.65 17.26
CA TYR A 165 -1.80 -1.13 18.46
C TYR A 165 -2.49 -2.21 19.29
N ASN A 166 -3.30 -3.06 18.65
CA ASN A 166 -4.00 -4.15 19.34
C ASN A 166 -3.03 -5.16 19.96
N THR A 167 -1.91 -5.44 19.31
CA THR A 167 -0.90 -6.35 19.86
C THR A 167 -0.22 -5.76 21.08
N VAL A 168 0.16 -4.48 21.05
CA VAL A 168 0.79 -3.79 22.18
C VAL A 168 -0.14 -3.73 23.39
N ILE A 169 -1.38 -3.28 23.24
CA ILE A 169 -2.31 -3.15 24.37
C ILE A 169 -2.72 -4.51 24.95
N LYS A 170 -2.60 -5.60 24.19
CA LYS A 170 -2.88 -6.97 24.62
C LYS A 170 -1.61 -7.75 25.00
N ASN A 171 -0.45 -7.09 25.05
CA ASN A 171 0.85 -7.71 25.34
C ASN A 171 1.14 -8.96 24.46
N ARG A 172 0.82 -8.86 23.18
CA ARG A 172 1.09 -9.89 22.15
C ARG A 172 2.28 -9.46 21.28
N PRO A 173 3.02 -10.42 20.69
CA PRO A 173 4.00 -10.10 19.66
C PRO A 173 3.37 -9.30 18.52
N VAL A 174 4.10 -8.30 18.04
CA VAL A 174 3.66 -7.48 16.91
C VAL A 174 3.69 -8.32 15.66
N ALA A 175 2.55 -8.38 14.99
CA ALA A 175 2.42 -9.08 13.72
C ALA A 175 1.41 -8.37 12.80
N GLY A 176 1.65 -8.48 11.50
CA GLY A 176 0.61 -8.34 10.51
C GLY A 176 -0.35 -9.51 10.61
N ILE A 177 -1.64 -9.25 10.40
CA ILE A 177 -2.70 -10.24 10.54
C ILE A 177 -3.30 -10.59 9.19
N LEU A 178 -3.75 -11.83 9.06
CA LEU A 178 -4.56 -12.30 7.94
C LEU A 178 -6.05 -12.20 8.31
N LEU A 179 -6.86 -11.69 7.38
CA LEU A 179 -8.32 -11.62 7.52
C LEU A 179 -9.02 -12.16 6.28
N ARG A 180 -10.31 -12.50 6.40
CA ARG A 180 -11.14 -12.98 5.29
C ARG A 180 -12.54 -12.37 5.30
N SER A 181 -13.10 -12.10 4.13
CA SER A 181 -14.49 -11.71 3.92
C SER A 181 -15.08 -12.46 2.73
N LYS A 182 -16.40 -12.63 2.74
CA LYS A 182 -17.15 -13.24 1.63
C LYS A 182 -17.32 -12.30 0.45
N ASP A 183 -17.46 -11.01 0.72
CA ASP A 183 -17.83 -9.99 -0.27
C ASP A 183 -16.81 -8.85 -0.38
N GLY A 184 -15.92 -8.69 0.61
CA GLY A 184 -14.97 -7.59 0.65
C GLY A 184 -15.60 -6.24 0.97
N GLU A 185 -16.89 -6.20 1.33
CA GLU A 185 -17.66 -4.99 1.62
C GLU A 185 -18.16 -4.95 3.08
N THR A 186 -18.25 -6.12 3.70
CA THR A 186 -18.59 -6.30 5.11
C THR A 186 -17.35 -6.66 5.93
N ALA A 187 -17.48 -6.53 7.26
CA ALA A 187 -16.41 -6.82 8.21
C ALA A 187 -15.67 -8.14 7.90
N PHE A 188 -14.34 -8.05 7.85
CA PHE A 188 -13.48 -9.21 7.64
C PHE A 188 -13.31 -9.95 8.97
N GLU A 189 -13.43 -11.28 8.91
CA GLU A 189 -13.15 -12.14 10.05
C GLU A 189 -11.64 -12.23 10.30
N LEU A 190 -11.26 -12.20 11.59
CA LEU A 190 -9.88 -12.29 12.01
C LEU A 190 -9.35 -13.71 11.85
N GLY A 191 -8.15 -13.84 11.29
CA GLY A 191 -7.39 -15.09 11.20
C GLY A 191 -6.10 -15.06 12.00
N LEU A 192 -4.99 -15.37 11.34
CA LEU A 192 -3.69 -15.60 11.94
C LEU A 192 -2.88 -14.32 12.17
N ASP A 193 -2.09 -14.31 13.24
CA ASP A 193 -0.87 -13.49 13.29
C ASP A 193 0.11 -14.09 12.28
N PHE A 194 0.42 -13.34 11.23
CA PHE A 194 0.97 -13.89 9.99
C PHE A 194 2.40 -13.43 9.72
N ILE A 195 2.68 -12.13 9.85
CA ILE A 195 3.98 -11.53 9.48
C ILE A 195 4.59 -10.77 10.67
N PRO A 196 5.67 -11.26 11.28
CA PRO A 196 6.29 -10.60 12.42
C PRO A 196 6.73 -9.16 12.09
N ASN A 197 6.42 -8.22 13.00
CA ASN A 197 6.79 -6.80 12.90
C ASN A 197 6.35 -6.09 11.62
N LEU A 198 5.30 -6.56 10.93
CA LEU A 198 4.80 -5.92 9.72
C LEU A 198 4.51 -4.43 9.94
N ARG A 199 5.06 -3.57 9.08
CA ARG A 199 4.60 -2.18 8.94
C ARG A 199 3.55 -2.10 7.82
N HIS A 200 3.98 -2.31 6.58
CA HIS A 200 3.13 -2.24 5.38
C HIS A 200 3.39 -3.45 4.50
N ALA A 201 2.35 -3.88 3.78
CA ALA A 201 2.41 -5.01 2.86
C ALA A 201 2.00 -4.58 1.44
N ALA A 202 2.24 -5.48 0.49
CA ALA A 202 1.61 -5.59 -0.81
C ALA A 202 1.57 -7.08 -1.19
N VAL A 203 0.64 -7.46 -2.05
CA VAL A 203 0.35 -8.85 -2.35
C VAL A 203 0.29 -9.09 -3.84
N TRP A 204 0.71 -10.28 -4.26
CA TRP A 204 0.62 -10.74 -5.63
C TRP A 204 0.24 -12.22 -5.64
N VAL A 205 -0.90 -12.53 -6.26
CA VAL A 205 -1.44 -13.89 -6.34
C VAL A 205 -1.20 -14.45 -7.74
N GLN A 206 -0.62 -15.65 -7.81
CA GLN A 206 -0.44 -16.41 -9.05
C GLN A 206 -0.89 -17.86 -8.83
N GLY A 207 -2.05 -18.24 -9.36
CA GLY A 207 -2.66 -19.55 -9.06
C GLY A 207 -2.82 -19.72 -7.55
N ASP A 208 -2.28 -20.82 -7.02
CA ASP A 208 -2.34 -21.15 -5.59
C ASP A 208 -1.14 -20.61 -4.79
N LYS A 209 -0.42 -19.62 -5.32
CA LYS A 209 0.72 -19.00 -4.65
C LYS A 209 0.46 -17.53 -4.37
N LEU A 210 0.58 -17.13 -3.11
CA LEU A 210 0.63 -15.74 -2.69
C LEU A 210 2.10 -15.33 -2.45
N THR A 211 2.51 -14.25 -3.09
CA THR A 211 3.76 -13.55 -2.78
C THR A 211 3.41 -12.28 -2.01
N VAL A 212 4.04 -12.09 -0.86
CA VAL A 212 3.85 -10.91 -0.02
C VAL A 212 5.13 -10.10 -0.02
N PHE A 213 5.02 -8.83 -0.38
CA PHE A 213 6.09 -7.83 -0.29
C PHE A 213 5.81 -6.96 0.92
N TYR A 214 6.80 -6.69 1.76
CA TYR A 214 6.54 -5.96 3.00
C TYR A 214 7.76 -5.27 3.58
N SER A 215 7.51 -4.26 4.41
CA SER A 215 8.52 -3.65 5.29
C SER A 215 8.20 -3.96 6.75
N ARG A 216 9.20 -3.84 7.63
CA ARG A 216 9.05 -4.14 9.06
C ARG A 216 9.52 -3.01 9.96
N TYR A 217 8.83 -2.84 11.08
CA TYR A 217 9.29 -2.02 12.19
C TYR A 217 10.61 -2.56 12.75
N GLY A 218 11.53 -1.66 13.08
CA GLY A 218 12.80 -1.98 13.74
C GLY A 218 13.90 -2.53 12.82
N ASP A 219 13.62 -2.78 11.54
CA ASP A 219 14.67 -3.14 10.57
C ASP A 219 15.63 -1.94 10.37
N ALA A 220 16.92 -2.23 10.16
CA ALA A 220 18.00 -1.25 10.02
C ALA A 220 18.94 -1.62 8.84
N PRO A 221 18.80 -1.01 7.66
CA PRO A 221 17.74 -0.08 7.30
C PRO A 221 16.40 -0.83 7.14
N GLU A 222 15.29 -0.10 7.29
CA GLU A 222 14.00 -0.61 6.83
C GLU A 222 14.02 -0.67 5.30
N ARG A 223 13.67 -1.85 4.78
CA ARG A 223 13.83 -2.26 3.38
C ARG A 223 12.61 -3.07 2.95
N ILE A 224 12.48 -3.38 1.66
CA ILE A 224 11.37 -4.24 1.19
C ILE A 224 11.84 -5.69 1.14
N LEU A 225 11.10 -6.54 1.85
CA LEU A 225 11.24 -7.98 1.92
C LEU A 225 10.18 -8.66 1.06
N MET A 226 10.42 -9.93 0.73
CA MET A 226 9.46 -10.80 0.07
C MET A 226 9.44 -12.18 0.72
N SER A 227 8.24 -12.71 0.90
CA SER A 227 7.99 -14.10 1.26
C SER A 227 6.88 -14.71 0.40
N CYS A 228 6.77 -16.03 0.42
CA CYS A 228 5.73 -16.77 -0.29
C CYS A 228 4.87 -17.58 0.67
N VAL A 229 3.64 -17.84 0.25
CA VAL A 229 2.61 -18.60 0.96
C VAL A 229 1.97 -19.55 -0.06
N ASP A 230 1.83 -20.81 0.34
CA ASP A 230 1.05 -21.81 -0.38
C ASP A 230 -0.43 -21.70 0.04
N LEU A 231 -1.30 -21.37 -0.91
CA LEU A 231 -2.71 -21.13 -0.69
C LEU A 231 -3.58 -22.39 -0.79
N THR A 232 -3.00 -23.56 -1.08
CA THR A 232 -3.74 -24.82 -1.24
C THR A 232 -4.31 -25.36 0.07
N GLN A 233 -3.73 -24.96 1.20
CA GLN A 233 -4.16 -25.36 2.53
C GLN A 233 -5.33 -24.50 3.04
N ASP A 234 -5.98 -24.93 4.11
CA ASP A 234 -6.93 -24.07 4.82
C ASP A 234 -6.21 -22.79 5.29
N TRP A 235 -6.87 -21.65 5.15
CA TRP A 235 -6.28 -20.34 5.41
C TRP A 235 -5.87 -20.12 6.88
N HIS A 236 -6.44 -20.88 7.83
CA HIS A 236 -5.96 -20.90 9.22
C HIS A 236 -4.65 -21.68 9.41
N ASN A 237 -4.15 -22.33 8.37
CA ASN A 237 -2.89 -23.08 8.38
C ASN A 237 -1.88 -22.51 7.37
N TRP A 238 -2.17 -21.39 6.72
CA TRP A 238 -1.20 -20.73 5.84
C TRP A 238 0.04 -20.34 6.63
N THR A 239 1.20 -20.64 6.04
CA THR A 239 2.50 -20.29 6.59
C THR A 239 3.25 -19.43 5.59
N ILE A 240 3.99 -18.45 6.12
CA ILE A 240 4.83 -17.58 5.32
C ILE A 240 6.27 -18.10 5.34
N SER A 241 6.92 -18.12 4.18
CA SER A 241 8.32 -18.53 4.10
C SER A 241 9.25 -17.52 4.78
N GLU A 242 10.47 -17.96 5.09
CA GLU A 242 11.57 -17.04 5.42
C GLU A 242 11.69 -15.93 4.36
N PRO A 243 11.91 -14.67 4.79
CA PRO A 243 11.99 -13.54 3.88
C PRO A 243 13.31 -13.49 3.14
N VAL A 244 13.24 -12.96 1.92
CA VAL A 244 14.40 -12.49 1.16
C VAL A 244 14.29 -10.98 0.96
N THR A 245 15.42 -10.27 0.92
CA THR A 245 15.43 -8.85 0.56
C THR A 245 15.16 -8.70 -0.94
N VAL A 246 14.27 -7.78 -1.30
CA VAL A 246 13.98 -7.40 -2.70
C VAL A 246 14.74 -6.16 -3.09
N ILE A 247 14.75 -5.15 -2.23
CA ILE A 247 15.41 -3.87 -2.47
C ILE A 247 15.85 -3.24 -1.14
N ASP A 248 17.09 -2.77 -1.11
CA ASP A 248 17.67 -1.95 -0.06
C ASP A 248 17.67 -0.46 -0.46
N PRO A 249 17.60 0.49 0.50
CA PRO A 249 17.74 1.91 0.20
C PRO A 249 19.20 2.26 -0.12
N GLU A 250 19.53 2.27 -1.40
CA GLU A 250 20.89 2.49 -1.90
C GLU A 250 21.00 3.78 -2.72
N MET A 251 19.92 4.20 -3.38
CA MET A 251 19.92 5.38 -4.23
C MET A 251 19.88 6.67 -3.40
N ASP A 252 20.39 7.77 -3.95
CA ASP A 252 20.37 9.08 -3.28
C ASP A 252 18.94 9.51 -2.89
N TYR A 253 17.96 9.29 -3.77
CA TYR A 253 16.56 9.59 -3.50
C TYR A 253 15.89 8.62 -2.50
N GLU A 254 16.55 7.51 -2.17
CA GLU A 254 16.15 6.56 -1.11
C GLU A 254 16.80 6.89 0.24
N GLY A 255 17.65 7.92 0.27
CA GLY A 255 18.47 8.26 1.43
C GLY A 255 19.72 7.37 1.56
N GLY A 256 20.19 6.75 0.47
CA GLY A 256 21.32 5.81 0.49
C GLY A 256 22.62 6.36 1.08
N ALA A 257 22.83 7.67 0.99
CA ALA A 257 23.98 8.37 1.58
C ALA A 257 23.83 8.67 3.09
N LEU A 258 22.65 8.46 3.68
CA LEU A 258 22.40 8.71 5.09
C LEU A 258 22.81 7.50 5.97
N SER A 259 23.03 7.77 7.25
CA SER A 259 23.30 6.75 8.25
C SER A 259 22.13 5.79 8.41
N ILE A 260 22.45 4.53 8.69
CA ILE A 260 21.46 3.48 8.96
C ILE A 260 21.04 3.55 10.42
N PHE A 261 19.73 3.62 10.65
CA PHE A 261 19.11 3.51 11.97
C PHE A 261 17.91 2.56 11.92
N PRO A 262 17.60 1.86 13.03
CA PRO A 262 16.35 1.11 13.15
C PRO A 262 15.14 2.01 12.91
N SER A 263 14.12 1.50 12.22
CA SER A 263 12.90 2.26 12.03
C SER A 263 11.99 2.26 13.26
N GLU A 264 11.38 3.41 13.53
CA GLU A 264 10.45 3.59 14.64
C GLU A 264 9.00 3.53 14.17
N VAL A 265 8.08 3.27 15.11
CA VAL A 265 6.64 3.27 14.85
C VAL A 265 6.15 4.70 14.61
N GLY A 266 5.30 4.88 13.61
CA GLY A 266 4.71 6.16 13.26
C GLY A 266 5.34 6.83 12.04
N VAL A 267 5.06 8.12 11.91
CA VAL A 267 5.51 8.98 10.81
C VAL A 267 7.03 9.13 10.83
N ALA A 268 7.66 9.19 9.66
CA ALA A 268 9.07 9.53 9.56
C ALA A 268 9.30 11.02 9.84
N GLU A 269 10.26 11.34 10.71
CA GLU A 269 10.69 12.70 11.00
C GLU A 269 11.77 13.16 10.00
N GLY A 270 11.35 13.41 8.75
CA GLY A 270 12.22 13.87 7.67
C GLY A 270 12.85 12.75 6.85
N VAL A 271 13.93 13.07 6.13
CA VAL A 271 14.60 12.17 5.19
C VAL A 271 15.42 11.12 5.95
N MET A 272 15.18 9.84 5.66
CA MET A 272 15.83 8.70 6.33
C MET A 272 16.25 7.64 5.31
N ARG A 273 17.27 6.83 5.61
CA ARG A 273 17.63 5.67 4.76
C ARG A 273 16.67 4.49 4.98
N GLN A 274 15.43 4.62 4.52
CA GLN A 274 14.34 3.67 4.77
C GLN A 274 13.35 3.60 3.60
N LEU A 275 12.99 2.38 3.20
CA LEU A 275 11.92 2.09 2.22
C LEU A 275 10.66 1.59 2.95
N ARG A 276 9.48 2.04 2.52
CA ARG A 276 8.19 1.70 3.16
C ARG A 276 7.09 1.52 2.11
N ASP A 277 5.90 1.14 2.57
CA ASP A 277 4.64 1.14 1.78
C ASP A 277 4.77 0.47 0.39
N PRO A 278 5.15 -0.80 0.31
CA PRO A 278 5.16 -1.46 -0.98
C PRO A 278 3.75 -1.48 -1.57
N ALA A 279 3.69 -1.49 -2.91
CA ALA A 279 2.49 -1.75 -3.69
C ALA A 279 2.87 -2.49 -4.98
N ILE A 280 2.02 -3.41 -5.39
CA ILE A 280 2.25 -4.20 -6.60
C ILE A 280 1.34 -3.70 -7.71
N TYR A 281 1.91 -3.57 -8.90
CA TYR A 281 1.19 -3.34 -10.13
C TYR A 281 1.61 -4.38 -11.16
N THR A 282 0.64 -4.91 -11.90
CA THR A 282 0.88 -5.86 -12.99
C THR A 282 0.22 -5.37 -14.26
N GLU A 283 0.95 -5.44 -15.36
CA GLU A 283 0.42 -5.17 -16.69
C GLU A 283 1.04 -6.17 -17.66
N GLU A 284 0.20 -6.86 -18.42
CA GLU A 284 0.62 -7.95 -19.30
C GLU A 284 1.41 -9.01 -18.48
N GLU A 285 2.63 -9.35 -18.89
CA GLU A 285 3.51 -10.29 -18.19
C GLU A 285 4.48 -9.61 -17.21
N LYS A 286 4.37 -8.29 -17.05
CA LYS A 286 5.29 -7.50 -16.23
C LYS A 286 4.76 -7.29 -14.81
N LEU A 287 5.69 -7.32 -13.87
CA LEU A 287 5.45 -7.07 -12.46
C LEU A 287 6.24 -5.84 -12.02
N TYR A 288 5.58 -4.90 -11.35
CA TYR A 288 6.19 -3.70 -10.84
C TYR A 288 5.96 -3.58 -9.34
N LEU A 289 6.99 -3.09 -8.64
CA LEU A 289 6.95 -2.73 -7.24
C LEU A 289 7.04 -1.21 -7.13
N LEU A 290 6.00 -0.60 -6.56
CA LEU A 290 6.03 0.77 -6.08
C LEU A 290 6.34 0.76 -4.58
N TYR A 291 7.00 1.80 -4.09
CA TYR A 291 7.37 1.93 -2.69
C TYR A 291 7.67 3.38 -2.31
N SER A 292 7.40 3.72 -1.05
CA SER A 292 7.82 4.97 -0.44
C SER A 292 9.33 5.00 -0.24
N VAL A 293 9.96 6.11 -0.62
CA VAL A 293 11.41 6.32 -0.49
C VAL A 293 11.75 7.28 0.62
N ALA A 294 12.96 7.11 1.15
CA ALA A 294 13.61 8.01 2.09
C ALA A 294 12.80 8.38 3.34
N GLY A 295 12.00 7.46 3.89
CA GLY A 295 11.09 7.75 4.99
C GLY A 295 9.86 8.57 4.56
N GLU A 296 9.10 8.07 3.59
CA GLU A 296 7.84 8.69 3.13
C GLU A 296 8.04 10.08 2.48
N GLN A 297 9.15 10.27 1.78
CA GLN A 297 9.51 11.54 1.11
C GLN A 297 9.29 11.50 -0.41
N GLY A 298 8.80 10.39 -0.95
CA GLY A 298 8.51 10.23 -2.37
C GLY A 298 8.06 8.81 -2.66
N ILE A 299 7.69 8.56 -3.92
CA ILE A 299 7.37 7.22 -4.42
C ILE A 299 8.29 6.90 -5.60
N ALA A 300 8.89 5.72 -5.56
CA ALA A 300 9.64 5.14 -6.66
C ALA A 300 8.94 3.88 -7.19
N ILE A 301 9.34 3.45 -8.37
CA ILE A 301 8.86 2.24 -9.04
C ILE A 301 10.03 1.44 -9.60
N ALA A 302 9.96 0.11 -9.48
CA ALA A 302 10.91 -0.81 -10.08
C ALA A 302 10.19 -1.95 -10.80
N GLU A 303 10.73 -2.38 -11.94
CA GLU A 303 10.31 -3.62 -12.59
C GLU A 303 10.94 -4.81 -11.85
N LEU A 304 10.13 -5.81 -11.51
CA LEU A 304 10.57 -7.02 -10.83
C LEU A 304 10.78 -8.13 -11.87
N ILE A 305 12.05 -8.45 -12.12
CA ILE A 305 12.46 -9.47 -13.08
C ILE A 305 12.74 -10.76 -12.33
N LYS A 306 12.03 -11.84 -12.66
CA LYS A 306 12.35 -13.17 -12.16
C LYS A 306 13.70 -13.58 -12.73
N ASN A 307 14.64 -13.97 -11.87
CA ASN A 307 15.85 -14.61 -12.35
C ASN A 307 15.51 -16.07 -12.66
N ASP A 308 15.36 -16.39 -13.93
CA ASP A 308 15.43 -17.78 -14.40
C ASP A 308 16.90 -18.20 -14.30
N LEU A 309 17.28 -18.76 -13.15
CA LEU A 309 18.54 -19.50 -13.00
C LEU A 309 18.33 -20.96 -13.40
#